data_AF-A0A7S0TW36-F1
#
_entry.id   AF-A0A7S0TW36-F1
#
_cell.length_a   1.000
_cell.length_b   1.000
_cell.length_c   1.000
_cell.angle_alpha   90.00
_cell.angle_beta   90.00
_cell.angle_gamma   90.00
#
_symmetry.space_group_name_H-M   'P 1'
#
loop_
_entity.id
_entity.type
_entity.pdbx_description
1 polymer ?
#
loop_
_entity_poly.entity_id
_entity_poly.type
_entity_poly.pdbx_seq_one_letter_code
_entity_poly.pdbx_strand_id
1 'polypeptide(L)'
;AGNNKRKQPDADEAILMLRALKDSNLPKFLTDDIVLFQGIISDLFPGVELPAPDYGSLMKVMEAETVEMGLQKVPTFMEKAIQLFDVTVLRHGLMTVGPTGGGKTMCKNMLARSLSALKKKTG
;
A
#
# COMPACT_ATOMS: atom_id res chain seq x y z
N ALA A 1 12.66 -4.00 -13.53
CA ALA A 1 13.41 -2.84 -14.06
C ALA A 1 12.85 -2.32 -15.39
N GLY A 2 12.80 -3.12 -16.47
CA GLY A 2 12.45 -2.63 -17.82
C GLY A 2 11.09 -1.94 -17.99
N ASN A 3 10.03 -2.40 -17.30
CA ASN A 3 8.70 -1.77 -17.39
C ASN A 3 8.63 -0.39 -16.70
N ASN A 4 9.44 -0.13 -15.68
CA ASN A 4 9.43 1.17 -14.99
C ASN A 4 10.26 2.21 -15.73
N LYS A 5 11.40 1.84 -16.35
CA LYS A 5 12.21 2.72 -17.21
C LYS A 5 11.43 3.19 -18.45
N ARG A 6 10.51 2.37 -18.96
CA ARG A 6 9.59 2.76 -20.06
C ARG A 6 8.50 3.75 -19.62
N LYS A 7 8.10 3.75 -18.35
CA LYS A 7 7.09 4.66 -17.79
C LYS A 7 7.69 5.96 -17.25
N GLN A 8 8.95 5.93 -16.83
CA GLN A 8 9.71 7.08 -16.32
C GLN A 8 11.15 7.01 -16.85
N PRO A 9 11.41 7.53 -18.06
CA PRO A 9 12.72 7.47 -18.71
C PRO A 9 13.78 8.34 -18.02
N ASP A 10 13.38 9.42 -17.35
CA ASP A 10 14.28 10.36 -16.67
C ASP A 10 14.49 10.05 -15.17
N ALA A 11 13.89 8.96 -14.67
CA ALA A 11 14.04 8.58 -13.27
C ALA A 11 15.43 7.97 -13.02
N ASP A 12 16.03 8.33 -11.88
CA ASP A 12 17.31 7.78 -11.43
C ASP A 12 17.28 6.25 -11.43
N GLU A 13 18.24 5.64 -12.12
CA GLU A 13 18.33 4.19 -12.26
C GLU A 13 18.48 3.48 -10.90
N ALA A 14 19.14 4.13 -9.93
CA ALA A 14 19.25 3.64 -8.56
C ALA A 14 17.88 3.60 -7.87
N ILE A 15 17.05 4.65 -8.04
CA ILE A 15 15.68 4.70 -7.52
C ILE A 15 14.80 3.61 -8.17
N LEU A 16 14.93 3.43 -9.49
CA LEU A 16 14.18 2.40 -10.23
C LEU A 16 14.56 0.98 -9.80
N MET A 17 15.85 0.71 -9.57
CA MET A 17 16.34 -0.57 -9.08
C MET A 17 15.88 -0.82 -7.64
N LEU A 18 16.04 0.17 -6.76
CA LEU A 18 15.59 0.09 -5.38
C LEU A 18 14.08 -0.19 -5.27
N ARG A 19 13.26 0.48 -6.07
CA ARG A 19 11.81 0.22 -6.14
C ARG A 19 11.51 -1.21 -6.55
N ALA A 20 12.16 -1.70 -7.61
CA ALA A 20 11.96 -3.07 -8.08
C ALA A 20 12.37 -4.14 -7.06
N LEU A 21 13.46 -3.90 -6.32
CA LEU A 21 13.90 -4.77 -5.23
C LEU A 21 12.89 -4.78 -4.08
N LYS A 22 12.37 -3.61 -3.68
CA LYS A 22 11.34 -3.52 -2.65
C LYS A 22 10.05 -4.22 -3.06
N ASP A 23 9.51 -3.93 -4.23
CA ASP A 23 8.24 -4.50 -4.71
C ASP A 23 8.29 -6.04 -4.83
N SER A 24 9.46 -6.57 -5.23
CA SER A 24 9.64 -8.01 -5.38
C SER A 24 9.73 -8.74 -4.04
N ASN A 25 10.23 -8.09 -2.99
CA ASN A 25 10.66 -8.77 -1.77
C ASN A 25 9.84 -8.42 -0.53
N LEU A 26 9.40 -7.16 -0.37
CA LEU A 26 8.57 -6.75 0.78
C LEU A 26 7.34 -7.65 1.01
N PRO A 27 6.61 -8.12 -0.02
CA PRO A 27 5.46 -8.98 0.23
C PRO A 27 5.81 -10.41 0.69
N LYS A 28 7.09 -10.78 0.73
CA LYS A 28 7.58 -12.10 1.16
C LYS A 28 8.19 -12.08 2.56
N PHE A 29 8.37 -10.89 3.13
CA PHE A 29 9.14 -10.69 4.35
C PHE A 29 8.25 -10.69 5.60
N LEU A 30 8.77 -11.30 6.66
CA LEU A 30 8.30 -11.10 8.01
C LEU A 30 8.83 -9.77 8.56
N THR A 31 8.33 -9.35 9.72
CA THR A 31 8.75 -8.08 10.34
C THR A 31 10.27 -8.01 10.57
N ASP A 32 10.88 -9.13 10.98
CA ASP A 32 12.33 -9.19 11.22
C ASP A 32 13.15 -9.11 9.91
N ASP A 33 12.64 -9.72 8.83
CA ASP A 33 13.26 -9.67 7.51
C ASP A 33 13.26 -8.24 6.94
N ILE A 34 12.24 -7.43 7.27
CA ILE A 34 12.16 -6.03 6.83
C ILE A 34 13.31 -5.20 7.42
N VAL A 35 13.67 -5.42 8.69
CA VAL A 35 14.76 -4.70 9.36
C VAL A 35 16.10 -5.04 8.71
N LEU A 36 16.36 -6.34 8.49
CA LEU A 36 17.59 -6.80 7.82
C LEU A 36 17.69 -6.29 6.38
N PHE A 37 16.57 -6.33 5.65
CA PHE A 37 16.50 -5.83 4.28
C PHE A 37 16.77 -4.33 4.19
N GLN A 38 16.26 -3.53 5.13
CA GLN A 38 16.54 -2.10 5.18
C GLN A 38 18.04 -1.82 5.40
N GLY A 39 18.71 -2.61 6.25
CA GLY A 39 20.16 -2.51 6.45
C GLY A 39 20.95 -2.79 5.17
N ILE A 40 20.62 -3.88 4.46
CA ILE A 40 21.27 -4.24 3.18
C ILE A 40 21.03 -3.15 2.12
N ILE A 41 19.81 -2.63 2.04
CA ILE A 41 19.46 -1.57 1.09
C ILE A 41 20.24 -0.28 1.39
N SER A 42 20.37 0.10 2.65
CA SER A 42 21.11 1.31 3.04
C SER A 42 22.60 1.23 2.70
N ASP A 43 23.18 0.02 2.71
CA ASP A 43 24.58 -0.22 2.32
C ASP A 43 24.77 -0.21 0.79
N LEU A 44 23.83 -0.80 0.04
CA LEU A 44 23.88 -0.88 -1.42
C LEU A 44 23.47 0.41 -2.14
N PHE A 45 22.58 1.21 -1.54
CA PHE A 45 22.03 2.45 -2.11
C PHE A 45 22.11 3.62 -1.10
N PRO A 46 23.32 4.05 -0.72
CA PRO A 46 23.49 5.10 0.28
C PRO A 46 22.90 6.43 -0.19
N GLY A 47 22.06 7.05 0.65
CA GLY A 47 21.42 8.35 0.36
C GLY A 47 20.27 8.30 -0.66
N VAL A 48 19.88 7.11 -1.14
CA VAL A 48 18.75 6.96 -2.05
C VAL A 48 17.50 6.59 -1.25
N GLU A 49 16.57 7.53 -1.14
CA GLU A 49 15.27 7.30 -0.51
C GLU A 49 14.17 7.15 -1.56
N LEU A 50 13.30 6.16 -1.38
CA LEU A 50 12.09 6.08 -2.19
C LEU A 50 11.07 7.10 -1.67
N PRO A 51 10.42 7.86 -2.56
CA PRO A 51 9.31 8.71 -2.16
C PRO A 51 8.21 7.86 -1.52
N ALA A 52 7.67 8.35 -0.41
CA ALA A 52 6.53 7.72 0.24
C ALA A 52 5.34 7.64 -0.75
N PRO A 53 4.56 6.54 -0.76
CA PRO A 53 3.38 6.47 -1.59
C PRO A 53 2.36 7.54 -1.18
N ASP A 54 1.86 8.30 -2.14
CA ASP A 54 0.79 9.27 -1.90
C ASP A 54 -0.58 8.60 -1.99
N TYR A 55 -1.21 8.40 -0.84
CA TYR A 55 -2.58 7.88 -0.73
C TYR A 55 -3.62 8.98 -0.54
N GLY A 56 -3.26 10.27 -0.62
CA GLY A 56 -4.07 11.38 -0.10
C GLY A 56 -5.52 11.42 -0.62
N SER A 57 -5.74 11.14 -1.91
CA SER A 57 -7.09 11.08 -2.50
C SER A 57 -7.89 9.87 -1.99
N LEU A 58 -7.25 8.70 -1.89
CA LEU A 58 -7.84 7.48 -1.36
C LEU A 58 -8.17 7.60 0.13
N MET A 59 -7.24 8.11 0.94
CA MET A 59 -7.43 8.29 2.37
C MET A 59 -8.60 9.22 2.68
N LYS A 60 -8.73 10.34 1.96
CA LYS A 60 -9.87 11.26 2.08
C LYS A 60 -11.21 10.59 1.78
N VAL A 61 -11.27 9.76 0.75
CA VAL A 61 -12.51 9.05 0.39
C VAL A 61 -12.81 7.95 1.41
N MET A 62 -11.81 7.19 1.84
CA MET A 62 -11.96 6.18 2.89
C MET A 62 -12.50 6.77 4.19
N GLU A 63 -12.00 7.95 4.58
CA GLU A 63 -12.53 8.68 5.72
C GLU A 63 -14.00 9.07 5.58
N ALA A 64 -14.41 9.53 4.40
CA ALA A 64 -15.80 9.90 4.13
C ALA A 64 -16.72 8.66 4.15
N GLU A 65 -16.32 7.59 3.46
CA GLU A 65 -17.07 6.33 3.40
C GLU A 65 -17.17 5.65 4.77
N THR A 66 -16.13 5.77 5.61
CA THR A 66 -16.15 5.25 6.99
C THR A 66 -17.28 5.90 7.79
N VAL A 67 -17.44 7.22 7.69
CA VAL A 67 -18.52 7.94 8.38
C VAL A 67 -19.89 7.59 7.80
N GLU A 68 -20.01 7.54 6.46
CA GLU A 68 -21.27 7.13 5.80
C GLU A 68 -21.72 5.72 6.18
N MET A 69 -20.77 4.82 6.44
CA MET A 69 -21.06 3.46 6.90
C MET A 69 -21.41 3.37 8.39
N GLY A 70 -21.43 4.50 9.11
CA GLY A 70 -21.68 4.54 10.55
C GLY A 70 -20.52 3.96 11.37
N LEU A 71 -19.31 3.90 10.81
CA LEU A 71 -18.13 3.37 11.48
C LEU A 71 -17.33 4.49 12.18
N GLN A 72 -16.58 4.11 13.19
CA GLN A 72 -15.63 5.01 13.85
C GLN A 72 -14.35 5.13 13.03
N LYS A 73 -13.86 6.37 12.89
CA LYS A 73 -12.53 6.64 12.33
C LYS A 73 -11.46 6.25 13.35
N VAL A 74 -10.92 5.04 13.21
CA VAL A 74 -9.79 4.57 14.02
C VAL A 74 -8.53 4.54 13.14
N PRO A 75 -7.41 5.15 13.57
CA PRO A 75 -6.18 5.19 12.76
C PRO A 75 -5.72 3.80 12.29
N THR A 76 -5.72 2.82 13.19
CA THR A 76 -5.34 1.44 12.88
C THR A 76 -6.27 0.78 11.85
N PHE A 77 -7.54 1.15 11.80
CA PHE A 77 -8.48 0.66 10.79
C PHE A 77 -8.12 1.20 9.39
N MET A 78 -7.75 2.49 9.30
CA MET A 78 -7.30 3.10 8.05
C MET A 78 -5.99 2.51 7.56
N GLU A 79 -5.01 2.35 8.45
CA GLU A 79 -3.74 1.71 8.15
C GLU A 79 -3.94 0.29 7.60
N LYS A 80 -4.82 -0.51 8.23
CA LYS A 80 -5.13 -1.87 7.77
C LYS A 80 -5.83 -1.89 6.42
N ALA A 81 -6.66 -0.90 6.12
CA ALA A 81 -7.29 -0.78 4.81
C ALA A 81 -6.30 -0.37 3.71
N ILE A 82 -5.31 0.47 4.02
CA ILE A 82 -4.20 0.77 3.09
C ILE A 82 -3.33 -0.47 2.85
N GLN A 83 -2.97 -1.21 3.91
CA GLN A 83 -2.25 -2.48 3.77
C GLN A 83 -3.01 -3.47 2.88
N LEU A 84 -4.34 -3.55 3.04
CA LEU A 84 -5.19 -4.39 2.19
C LEU A 84 -5.18 -3.91 0.73
N PHE A 85 -5.20 -2.60 0.49
CA PHE A 85 -5.10 -2.02 -0.85
C PHE A 85 -3.78 -2.38 -1.52
N ASP A 86 -2.64 -2.16 -0.86
CA ASP A 86 -1.32 -2.43 -1.40
C ASP A 86 -1.18 -3.90 -1.82
N VAL A 87 -1.62 -4.83 -0.97
CA VAL A 87 -1.59 -6.27 -1.28
C VAL A 87 -2.52 -6.60 -2.45
N THR A 88 -3.71 -5.99 -2.51
CA THR A 88 -4.69 -6.21 -3.60
C THR A 88 -4.15 -5.74 -4.95
N VAL A 89 -3.40 -4.63 -4.99
CA VAL A 89 -2.78 -4.12 -6.22
C VAL A 89 -1.66 -5.03 -6.71
N LEU A 90 -0.91 -5.64 -5.79
CA LEU A 90 0.25 -6.46 -6.13
C LEU A 90 -0.12 -7.92 -6.46
N ARG A 91 -1.19 -8.47 -5.89
CA ARG A 91 -1.55 -9.90 -6.02
C ARG A 91 -3.06 -10.14 -5.91
N HIS A 92 -3.56 -11.15 -6.65
CA HIS A 92 -4.97 -11.55 -6.60
C HIS A 92 -5.32 -12.49 -5.42
N GLY A 93 -4.33 -13.16 -4.84
CA GLY A 93 -4.50 -14.03 -3.68
C GLY A 93 -4.09 -13.32 -2.40
N LEU A 94 -5.04 -13.13 -1.48
CA LEU A 94 -4.80 -12.57 -0.14
C LEU A 94 -5.74 -13.19 0.89
N MET A 95 -5.34 -13.14 2.16
CA MET A 95 -6.17 -13.57 3.30
C MET A 95 -6.21 -12.45 4.35
N THR A 96 -7.39 -12.19 4.92
CA THR A 96 -7.53 -11.31 6.08
C THR A 96 -7.70 -12.16 7.33
N VAL A 97 -6.76 -12.07 8.27
CA VAL A 97 -6.70 -12.92 9.47
C VAL A 97 -6.88 -12.09 10.72
N GLY A 98 -7.56 -12.65 11.72
CA GLY A 98 -7.76 -12.03 13.03
C GLY A 98 -9.01 -12.55 13.73
N PRO A 99 -9.26 -12.15 14.99
CA PRO A 99 -10.39 -12.62 15.77
C PRO A 99 -11.75 -12.22 15.17
N THR A 100 -12.79 -13.00 15.44
CA THR A 100 -14.17 -12.65 15.08
C THR A 100 -14.56 -11.30 15.67
N GLY A 101 -15.35 -10.50 14.94
CA GLY A 101 -15.72 -9.14 15.36
C GLY A 101 -14.63 -8.08 15.16
N GLY A 102 -13.41 -8.44 14.74
CA GLY A 102 -12.30 -7.50 14.54
C GLY A 102 -12.40 -6.58 13.30
N GLY A 103 -13.61 -6.28 12.80
CA GLY A 103 -13.81 -5.30 11.72
C GLY A 103 -13.34 -5.68 10.31
N LYS A 104 -12.79 -6.90 10.10
CA LYS A 104 -12.25 -7.35 8.80
C LYS A 104 -13.22 -7.19 7.63
N THR A 105 -14.48 -7.62 7.81
CA THR A 105 -15.54 -7.50 6.79
C THR A 105 -15.81 -6.03 6.47
N MET A 106 -15.89 -5.18 7.50
CA MET A 106 -16.15 -3.75 7.32
C MET A 106 -14.98 -3.04 6.64
N CYS A 107 -13.74 -3.41 6.97
CA CYS A 107 -12.53 -2.90 6.32
C CYS A 107 -12.53 -3.18 4.81
N LYS A 108 -12.78 -4.44 4.41
CA LYS A 108 -12.91 -4.82 3.00
C LYS A 108 -14.03 -4.06 2.29
N ASN A 109 -15.20 -3.97 2.91
CA ASN A 109 -16.37 -3.32 2.31
C ASN A 109 -16.16 -1.80 2.14
N MET A 110 -15.57 -1.15 3.15
CA MET A 110 -15.23 0.28 3.10
C MET A 110 -14.21 0.57 2.00
N LEU A 111 -13.15 -0.26 1.88
CA LEU A 111 -12.16 -0.11 0.81
C LEU A 111 -12.81 -0.26 -0.58
N ALA A 112 -13.67 -1.27 -0.76
CA ALA A 112 -14.38 -1.49 -2.03
C ALA A 112 -15.30 -0.32 -2.41
N ARG A 113 -16.02 0.25 -1.43
CA ARG A 113 -16.83 1.47 -1.64
C ARG A 113 -15.95 2.66 -2.01
N SER A 114 -14.85 2.85 -1.30
CA SER A 114 -13.92 3.96 -1.53
C SER A 114 -13.31 3.93 -2.94
N LEU A 115 -12.87 2.76 -3.40
CA LEU A 115 -12.36 2.57 -4.76
C LEU A 115 -13.45 2.83 -5.82
N SER A 116 -14.68 2.41 -5.54
CA SER A 116 -15.82 2.66 -6.42
C SER A 116 -16.18 4.15 -6.50
N ALA A 117 -16.16 4.85 -5.37
CA ALA A 117 -16.40 6.29 -5.29
C ALA A 117 -15.31 7.10 -5.99
N LEU A 118 -14.03 6.71 -5.83
CA LEU A 118 -12.92 7.30 -6.57
C LEU A 118 -13.08 7.14 -8.08
N LYS A 119 -13.43 5.93 -8.55
CA LYS A 119 -13.64 5.68 -9.98
C LYS A 119 -14.73 6.59 -10.57
N LYS A 120 -15.80 6.87 -9.82
CA LYS A 120 -16.87 7.79 -10.24
C LYS A 120 -16.47 9.26 -10.27
N LYS A 121 -15.46 9.67 -9.49
CA LYS A 121 -14.99 11.07 -9.44
C LYS A 121 -13.97 11.41 -10.53
N THR A 122 -13.34 10.39 -11.13
CA THR A 122 -12.26 10.55 -12.13
C THR A 122 -12.75 10.33 -13.57
N GLY A 123 -14.00 9.94 -13.78
CA GLY A 123 -14.63 9.82 -15.11
C GLY A 123 -15.61 10.96 -15.33
#